data_AF-A0A7S1WY89-F1
#
_entry.id   AF-A0A7S1WY89-F1
#
_cell.length_a   1.000
_cell.length_b   1.000
_cell.length_c   1.000
_cell.angle_alpha   90.00
_cell.angle_beta   90.00
_cell.angle_gamma   90.00
#
_symmetry.space_group_name_H-M   'P 1'
#
loop_
_entity.id
_entity.type
_entity.pdbx_description
1 polymer ?
#
loop_
_entity_poly.entity_id
_entity_poly.type
_entity_poly.pdbx_seq_one_letter_code
_entity_poly.pdbx_strand_id
1 'polypeptide(L)'
;KGSFFDFRPKEGSFEANPPFLEDTMTDNVRHILDLLAASALPLSFVVVVPGWDDDTCESYRLTISSPFLTSHLVFDARDHYYKNGMQHKMEGSKMYQPS
;
A
#
# COMPACT_ATOMS: atom_id res chain seq x y z
N LYS A 1 -9.06 2.64 -14.54
CA LYS A 1 -8.29 1.48 -15.06
C LYS A 1 -8.74 0.25 -14.26
N GLY A 2 -8.64 -0.95 -14.85
CA GLY A 2 -9.11 -2.22 -14.27
C GLY A 2 -8.28 -2.70 -13.07
N SER A 3 -8.17 -4.01 -12.87
CA SER A 3 -7.46 -4.60 -11.73
C SER A 3 -6.00 -4.14 -11.66
N PHE A 4 -5.51 -3.82 -10.46
CA PHE A 4 -4.09 -3.54 -10.22
C PHE A 4 -3.22 -4.74 -10.60
N PHE A 5 -3.70 -5.96 -10.37
CA PHE A 5 -3.00 -7.19 -10.68
C PHE A 5 -2.83 -7.46 -12.19
N ASP A 6 -3.51 -6.70 -13.05
CA ASP A 6 -3.33 -6.71 -14.52
C ASP A 6 -2.52 -5.50 -15.01
N PHE A 7 -2.25 -4.53 -14.14
CA PHE A 7 -1.51 -3.32 -14.47
C PHE A 7 0.00 -3.62 -14.46
N ARG A 8 0.71 -3.29 -15.55
CA ARG A 8 2.16 -3.52 -15.74
C ARG A 8 2.90 -2.26 -16.21
N PRO A 9 3.01 -1.21 -15.38
CA PRO A 9 3.78 -0.01 -15.73
C PRO A 9 5.27 -0.33 -15.82
N LYS A 10 5.97 0.33 -16.75
CA LYS A 10 7.45 0.29 -16.80
C LYS A 10 8.08 1.50 -16.11
N GLU A 11 7.38 2.62 -16.00
CA GLU A 11 7.87 3.83 -15.36
C GLU A 11 6.73 4.56 -14.64
N GLY A 12 7.09 5.50 -13.77
CA GLY A 12 6.16 6.38 -13.06
C GLY A 12 6.29 6.31 -11.54
N SER A 13 5.47 7.11 -10.87
CA SER A 13 5.39 7.14 -9.41
C SER A 13 3.95 6.93 -8.98
N PHE A 14 3.74 5.92 -8.13
CA PHE A 14 2.40 5.44 -7.75
C PHE A 14 2.26 5.37 -6.23
N GLU A 15 1.02 5.47 -5.78
CA GLU A 15 0.63 5.18 -4.40
C GLU A 15 -0.26 3.92 -4.40
N ALA A 16 -0.04 3.05 -3.42
CA ALA A 16 -0.77 1.80 -3.25
C ALA A 16 -1.21 1.66 -1.78
N ASN A 17 -2.51 1.75 -1.57
CA ASN A 17 -3.16 1.47 -0.29
C ASN A 17 -4.16 0.30 -0.49
N PRO A 18 -3.67 -0.96 -0.47
CA PRO A 18 -4.51 -2.12 -0.68
C PRO A 18 -5.57 -2.25 0.43
N PRO A 19 -6.72 -2.90 0.15
CA PRO A 19 -7.66 -3.29 1.20
C PRO A 19 -6.95 -4.09 2.30
N PHE A 20 -7.36 -3.90 3.56
CA PHE A 20 -6.78 -4.58 4.73
C PHE A 20 -7.24 -6.04 4.87
N LEU A 21 -6.99 -6.82 3.82
CA LEU A 21 -7.11 -8.27 3.79
C LEU A 21 -5.72 -8.83 3.51
N GLU A 22 -5.23 -9.68 4.42
CA GLU A 22 -3.84 -10.17 4.45
C GLU A 22 -3.35 -10.69 3.10
N ASP A 23 -4.11 -11.59 2.46
CA ASP A 23 -3.77 -12.14 1.15
C ASP A 23 -3.67 -11.04 0.08
N THR A 24 -4.59 -10.07 0.12
CA THR A 24 -4.63 -8.97 -0.86
C THR A 24 -3.46 -8.01 -0.68
N MET A 25 -3.09 -7.69 0.56
CA MET A 25 -1.91 -6.86 0.85
C MET A 25 -0.64 -7.57 0.41
N THR A 26 -0.54 -8.88 0.67
CA THR A 26 0.64 -9.68 0.32
C THR A 26 0.79 -9.78 -1.20
N ASP A 27 -0.28 -10.08 -1.92
CA ASP A 27 -0.28 -10.11 -3.38
C ASP A 27 0.00 -8.74 -3.99
N ASN A 28 -0.47 -7.66 -3.36
CA ASN A 28 -0.16 -6.30 -3.78
C ASN A 28 1.35 -6.02 -3.70
N VAL A 29 1.98 -6.33 -2.57
CA VAL A 29 3.42 -6.15 -2.38
C VAL A 29 4.23 -7.01 -3.34
N ARG A 30 3.90 -8.30 -3.49
CA ARG A 30 4.57 -9.20 -4.45
C ARG A 30 4.52 -8.65 -5.87
N HIS A 31 3.34 -8.22 -6.31
CA HIS A 31 3.17 -7.64 -7.63
C HIS A 31 4.01 -6.36 -7.82
N ILE A 32 4.09 -5.48 -6.82
CA ILE A 32 4.96 -4.30 -6.85
C ILE A 32 6.43 -4.68 -6.98
N LEU A 33 6.89 -5.68 -6.22
CA LEU A 33 8.27 -6.15 -6.27
C LEU A 33 8.62 -6.73 -7.64
N ASP A 34 7.71 -7.48 -8.25
CA ASP A 34 7.88 -8.01 -9.61
C ASP A 34 8.00 -6.88 -10.65
N LEU A 35 7.19 -5.82 -10.52
CA LEU A 35 7.25 -4.65 -11.39
C LEU A 35 8.59 -3.90 -11.27
N LEU A 36 9.06 -3.70 -10.03
CA LEU A 36 10.33 -3.02 -9.76
C LEU A 36 11.51 -3.83 -10.28
N ALA A 37 11.51 -5.15 -10.07
CA ALA A 37 12.56 -6.04 -10.56
C ALA A 37 12.60 -6.12 -12.10
N ALA A 38 11.44 -6.01 -12.76
CA ALA A 38 11.36 -6.08 -14.21
C ALA A 38 11.65 -4.76 -14.94
N SER A 39 11.71 -3.62 -14.22
CA SER A 39 11.91 -2.31 -14.84
C SER A 39 13.37 -1.87 -14.87
N ALA A 40 13.76 -1.28 -16.00
CA ALA A 40 15.02 -0.53 -16.15
C ALA A 40 14.80 0.99 -16.21
N LEU A 41 13.56 1.46 -16.03
CA LEU A 41 13.18 2.87 -16.06
C LEU A 41 12.81 3.36 -14.64
N PRO A 42 12.78 4.67 -14.40
CA PRO A 42 12.38 5.22 -13.09
C PRO A 42 10.97 4.78 -12.71
N LEU A 43 10.87 3.93 -11.70
CA LEU A 43 9.63 3.37 -11.18
C LEU A 43 9.65 3.41 -9.65
N SER A 44 8.62 3.98 -9.04
CA SER A 44 8.50 4.07 -7.59
C SER A 44 7.08 3.83 -7.11
N PHE A 45 6.98 3.23 -5.92
CA PHE A 45 5.73 3.00 -5.21
C PHE A 45 5.84 3.51 -3.78
N VAL A 46 4.83 4.25 -3.31
CA VAL A 46 4.56 4.48 -1.90
C VAL A 46 3.47 3.49 -1.49
N VAL A 47 3.80 2.58 -0.57
CA VAL A 47 2.88 1.53 -0.14
C VAL A 47 2.44 1.81 1.29
N VAL A 48 1.13 1.83 1.52
CA VAL A 48 0.53 1.99 2.85
C VAL A 48 0.00 0.64 3.28
N VAL A 49 0.64 0.02 4.27
CA VAL A 49 0.22 -1.25 4.88
C VAL A 49 0.15 -1.08 6.39
N PRO A 50 -0.70 -1.83 7.11
CA PRO A 50 -0.69 -1.88 8.56
C PRO A 50 0.68 -2.35 9.06
N GLY A 51 1.27 -1.62 10.00
CA GLY A 51 2.51 -1.99 10.70
C GLY A 51 2.25 -3.03 11.79
N TRP A 52 1.51 -4.10 11.49
CA TRP A 52 1.30 -5.20 12.42
C TRP A 52 2.63 -5.96 12.57
N ASP A 53 3.36 -5.66 13.63
CA ASP A 53 4.66 -6.24 13.99
C ASP A 53 4.53 -7.64 14.62
N ASP A 54 3.50 -8.40 14.24
CA ASP A 54 3.43 -9.82 14.54
C ASP A 54 4.01 -10.62 13.35
N ASP A 55 4.53 -11.80 13.64
CA ASP A 55 5.12 -12.69 12.62
C ASP A 55 4.12 -13.10 11.52
N THR A 56 2.85 -12.69 11.62
CA THR A 56 1.78 -13.07 10.70
C THR A 56 1.64 -12.12 9.51
N CYS A 57 2.02 -10.83 9.64
CA CYS A 57 1.86 -9.88 8.53
C CYS A 57 2.93 -10.02 7.42
N GLU A 58 2.72 -10.97 6.49
CA GLU A 58 3.66 -11.23 5.39
C GLU A 58 3.90 -10.01 4.50
N SER A 59 2.86 -9.23 4.18
CA SER A 59 2.98 -8.00 3.38
C SER A 59 3.94 -6.99 3.99
N TYR A 60 3.91 -6.82 5.32
CA TYR A 60 4.82 -5.92 6.02
C TYR A 60 6.25 -6.45 5.95
N ARG A 61 6.47 -7.74 6.26
CA ARG A 61 7.79 -8.38 6.20
C ARG A 61 8.43 -8.25 4.81
N LEU A 62 7.69 -8.58 3.75
CA LEU A 62 8.16 -8.46 2.36
C LEU A 62 8.56 -7.02 2.01
N THR A 63 7.80 -6.04 2.51
CA THR A 63 8.07 -4.62 2.27
C THR A 63 9.36 -4.18 2.97
N ILE A 64 9.51 -4.50 4.27
CA ILE A 64 10.69 -4.07 5.04
C ILE A 64 11.97 -4.79 4.63
N SER A 65 11.89 -6.03 4.14
CA SER A 65 13.05 -6.80 3.67
C SER A 65 13.40 -6.55 2.21
N SER A 66 12.62 -5.73 1.50
CA SER A 66 12.79 -5.50 0.07
C SER A 66 14.11 -4.81 -0.24
N PRO A 67 14.88 -5.28 -1.25
CA PRO A 67 16.06 -4.56 -1.72
C PRO A 67 15.73 -3.22 -2.39
N PHE A 68 14.45 -2.99 -2.73
CA PHE A 68 13.97 -1.75 -3.32
C PHE A 68 13.48 -0.72 -2.28
N LEU A 69 13.45 -1.08 -0.99
CA LEU A 69 13.03 -0.16 0.05
C LEU A 69 14.05 0.96 0.21
N THR A 70 13.63 2.20 -0.04
CA THR A 70 14.50 3.39 0.09
C THR A 70 14.19 4.23 1.33
N SER A 71 12.96 4.14 1.85
CA SER A 71 12.52 4.86 3.04
C SER A 71 11.36 4.12 3.70
N HIS A 72 11.28 4.21 5.02
CA HIS A 72 10.22 3.61 5.83
C HIS A 72 9.75 4.63 6.87
N LEU A 73 8.45 4.91 6.88
CA LEU A 73 7.81 5.82 7.81
C LEU A 73 6.72 5.05 8.55
N VAL A 74 6.71 5.16 9.88
CA VAL A 74 5.70 4.56 10.75
C VAL A 74 4.85 5.67 11.33
N PHE A 75 3.54 5.54 11.23
CA PHE A 75 2.58 6.47 11.80
C PHE A 75 1.86 5.79 12.96
N ASP A 76 1.83 6.45 14.12
CA ASP A 76 1.00 6.00 15.23
C ASP A 76 -0.49 6.07 14.86
N ALA A 77 -1.28 5.09 15.30
CA ALA A 77 -2.73 5.00 15.01
C ALA A 77 -3.54 6.23 15.50
N ARG A 78 -2.96 7.06 16.37
CA ARG A 78 -3.59 8.30 16.85
C ARG A 78 -3.28 9.53 16.00
N ASP A 79 -2.31 9.41 15.09
CA ASP A 79 -1.76 10.54 14.34
C ASP A 79 -2.20 10.59 12.87
N HIS A 80 -3.07 9.66 12.44
CA HIS A 80 -3.61 9.63 11.08
C HIS A 80 -5.09 9.26 11.01
N TYR A 81 -5.72 9.63 9.89
CA TYR A 81 -7.14 9.38 9.62
C TYR A 81 -7.29 8.74 8.24
N TYR A 82 -8.15 7.72 8.15
CA TYR A 82 -8.62 7.22 6.86
C TYR A 82 -9.84 8.00 6.40
N LYS A 83 -9.95 8.24 5.10
CA LYS A 83 -11.24 8.67 4.53
C LYS A 83 -12.18 7.48 4.45
N ASN A 84 -13.42 7.67 4.85
CA ASN A 84 -14.44 6.64 4.84
C ASN A 84 -14.76 6.20 3.40
N GLY A 85 -14.78 4.89 3.13
CA GLY A 85 -15.11 4.33 1.81
C GLY A 85 -16.52 4.68 1.31
N MET A 86 -17.43 5.06 2.22
CA MET A 86 -18.79 5.51 1.91
C MET A 86 -18.92 7.03 1.69
N GLN A 87 -17.80 7.75 1.53
CA GLN A 87 -17.77 9.21 1.34
C GLN A 87 -18.72 9.74 0.24
N HIS A 88 -18.99 8.95 -0.79
CA HIS A 88 -19.93 9.29 -1.86
C HIS A 88 -21.39 9.41 -1.39
N LYS A 89 -21.70 9.01 -0.14
CA LYS A 89 -23.01 9.09 0.51
C LYS A 89 -23.00 9.91 1.81
N MET A 90 -21.87 10.55 2.16
CA MET A 90 -21.69 11.18 3.48
C MET A 90 -21.20 12.64 3.35
N GLU A 91 -21.84 13.55 4.08
CA GLU A 91 -21.39 14.95 4.22
C GLU A 91 -20.70 15.21 5.56
N GLY A 92 -19.73 16.13 5.55
CA GLY A 92 -19.13 16.70 6.77
C GLY A 92 -18.19 15.77 7.55
N SER A 93 -18.17 15.94 8.88
CA SER A 93 -17.19 15.34 9.80
C SER A 93 -17.18 13.81 9.87
N LYS A 94 -18.16 13.13 9.27
CA LYS A 94 -18.21 11.65 9.20
C LYS A 94 -17.38 11.06 8.05
N MET A 95 -16.77 11.91 7.23
CA MET A 95 -15.94 11.51 6.09
C MET A 95 -14.56 11.00 6.52
N TYR A 96 -14.10 11.31 7.73
CA TYR A 96 -12.81 10.89 8.26
C TYR A 96 -13.03 9.98 9.47
N GLN A 97 -12.31 8.86 9.51
CA GLN A 97 -12.30 7.92 10.63
C GLN A 97 -10.87 7.78 11.15
N PRO A 98 -10.66 7.76 12.48
CA PRO A 98 -9.36 7.44 13.04
C PRO A 98 -8.95 6.02 12.63
N SER A 99 -7.65 5.83 12.41
CA SER A 99 -7.00 4.53 12.12
C SER A 99 -6.99 3.59 13.31
#